data_AF-A0A822IMR9-F1
#
_entry.id   AF-A0A822IMR9-F1
#
_cell.length_a   1.000
_cell.length_b   1.000
_cell.length_c   1.000
_cell.angle_alpha   90.00
_cell.angle_beta   90.00
_cell.angle_gamma   90.00
#
_symmetry.space_group_name_H-M   'P 1'
#
loop_
_entity.id
_entity.type
_entity.pdbx_description
1 polymer ?
#
loop_
_entity_poly.entity_id
_entity_poly.type
_entity_poly.pdbx_seq_one_letter_code
_entity_poly.pdbx_strand_id
1 'polypeptide(L)'
;MGLIVKFGLISKKHLVKTLIINKTIYLILILVSGVSYAFLMSLPFSIAFFYQKVFKKKAFPYFFIISGFLYIISFFIFSQNIFSDIGSGFFAIGGILLAAASIRLYIVMTGGD
;
A
#
# COMPACT_ATOMS: atom_id res chain seq x y z
N MET A 1 -5.94 36.66 36.42
CA MET A 1 -4.99 36.27 35.35
C MET A 1 -4.73 34.75 35.25
N GLY A 2 -4.70 33.99 36.35
CA GLY A 2 -4.37 32.54 36.31
C GLY A 2 -5.42 31.59 35.69
N LEU A 3 -6.70 31.97 35.64
CA LEU A 3 -7.79 31.10 35.16
C LEU A 3 -7.82 30.98 33.63
N ILE A 4 -7.49 32.07 32.91
CA ILE A 4 -7.44 32.13 31.44
C ILE A 4 -6.24 31.31 30.91
N VAL A 5 -5.09 31.39 31.61
CA VAL A 5 -3.89 30.61 31.27
C VAL A 5 -4.13 29.10 31.47
N LYS A 6 -4.85 28.74 32.54
CA LYS A 6 -5.19 27.33 32.83
C LYS A 6 -6.15 26.74 31.79
N PHE A 7 -7.14 27.51 31.33
CA PHE A 7 -8.04 27.10 30.23
C PHE A 7 -7.32 26.96 28.89
N GLY A 8 -6.42 27.88 28.55
CA GLY A 8 -5.59 27.78 27.34
C GLY A 8 -4.69 26.54 27.33
N LEU A 9 -4.10 26.19 28.48
CA LEU A 9 -3.27 24.98 28.63
C LEU A 9 -4.08 23.67 28.52
N ILE A 10 -5.31 23.64 29.04
CA ILE A 10 -6.21 22.48 28.95
C ILE A 10 -6.66 22.27 27.50
N SER A 11 -7.06 23.34 26.81
CA SER A 11 -7.44 23.30 25.39
C SER A 11 -6.29 22.83 24.51
N LYS A 12 -5.06 23.36 24.73
CA LYS A 12 -3.88 22.95 23.97
C LYS A 12 -3.48 21.49 24.21
N LYS A 13 -3.59 21.00 25.46
CA LYS A 13 -3.38 19.57 25.77
C LYS A 13 -4.39 18.66 25.07
N HIS A 14 -5.66 19.07 25.02
CA HIS A 14 -6.69 18.30 24.34
C HIS A 14 -6.44 18.25 22.82
N LEU A 15 -6.07 19.39 22.22
CA LEU A 15 -5.75 19.49 20.79
C LEU A 15 -4.55 18.62 20.40
N VAL A 16 -3.48 18.66 21.21
CA VAL A 16 -2.29 17.81 21.02
C VAL A 16 -2.63 16.33 21.17
N LYS A 17 -3.45 15.96 22.16
CA LYS A 17 -3.88 14.58 22.38
C LYS A 17 -4.69 14.05 21.19
N THR A 18 -5.64 14.84 20.67
CA THR A 18 -6.42 14.48 19.48
C THR A 18 -5.52 14.30 18.25
N LEU A 19 -4.53 15.18 18.06
CA LEU A 19 -3.62 15.12 16.91
C LEU A 19 -2.69 13.89 16.96
N ILE A 20 -2.22 13.51 18.16
CA ILE A 20 -1.43 12.29 18.37
C ILE A 20 -2.28 11.05 18.09
N ILE A 21 -3.51 10.97 18.61
CA ILE A 21 -4.42 9.85 18.39
C ILE A 21 -4.67 9.64 16.89
N ASN A 22 -4.90 10.73 16.15
CA ASN A 22 -5.15 10.66 14.71
C ASN A 22 -3.93 10.10 13.96
N LYS A 23 -2.72 10.55 14.30
CA LYS A 23 -1.47 10.06 13.71
C LYS A 23 -1.24 8.56 14.00
N THR A 24 -1.54 8.11 15.21
CA THR A 24 -1.42 6.68 15.57
C THR A 24 -2.40 5.82 14.79
N ILE A 25 -3.66 6.27 14.62
CA ILE A 25 -4.67 5.56 13.83
C ILE A 25 -4.23 5.39 12.37
N TYR A 26 -3.69 6.44 11.74
CA TYR A 26 -3.17 6.35 10.38
C TYR A 26 -2.02 5.35 10.25
N LEU A 27 -1.11 5.33 11.21
CA LEU A 27 0.01 4.40 11.20
C LEU A 27 -0.47 2.94 11.32
N ILE A 28 -1.48 2.68 12.16
CA ILE A 28 -2.12 1.37 12.27
C ILE A 28 -2.80 0.99 10.94
N LEU A 29 -3.54 1.91 10.31
CA LEU A 29 -4.18 1.66 9.02
C LEU A 29 -3.15 1.31 7.94
N ILE A 30 -2.03 2.03 7.85
CA ILE A 30 -0.95 1.73 6.90
C ILE A 30 -0.38 0.32 7.14
N LEU A 31 -0.14 -0.06 8.40
CA LEU A 31 0.35 -1.40 8.75
C LEU A 31 -0.65 -2.48 8.37
N VAL A 32 -1.93 -2.31 8.72
CA VAL A 32 -2.99 -3.27 8.40
C VAL A 32 -3.16 -3.42 6.89
N SER A 33 -3.17 -2.31 6.15
CA SER A 33 -3.22 -2.31 4.69
C SER A 33 -2.01 -3.01 4.08
N GLY A 34 -0.79 -2.73 4.58
CA GLY A 34 0.44 -3.37 4.10
C GLY A 34 0.44 -4.88 4.31
N VAL A 35 0.04 -5.35 5.50
CA VAL A 35 -0.07 -6.79 5.80
C VAL A 35 -1.13 -7.45 4.91
N SER A 36 -2.29 -6.80 4.76
CA SER A 36 -3.37 -7.31 3.91
C SER A 36 -2.91 -7.46 2.46
N TYR A 37 -2.18 -6.47 1.94
CA TYR A 37 -1.64 -6.52 0.57
C TYR A 37 -0.56 -7.59 0.40
N ALA A 38 0.30 -7.79 1.40
CA ALA A 38 1.29 -8.87 1.37
C ALA A 38 0.62 -10.25 1.29
N PHE A 39 -0.45 -10.47 2.06
CA PHE A 39 -1.26 -11.69 1.97
C PHE A 39 -1.92 -11.83 0.60
N LEU A 40 -2.56 -10.79 0.07
CA LEU A 40 -3.20 -10.81 -1.25
C LEU A 40 -2.20 -11.11 -2.38
N MET A 41 -1.00 -10.54 -2.32
CA MET A 41 0.03 -10.75 -3.34
C MET A 41 0.77 -12.08 -3.20
N SER A 42 0.69 -12.74 -2.04
CA SER A 42 1.36 -14.04 -1.82
C SER A 42 0.89 -15.10 -2.80
N LEU A 43 -0.42 -15.16 -3.09
CA LEU A 43 -1.02 -16.12 -4.03
C LEU A 43 -0.47 -15.96 -5.45
N PRO A 44 -0.69 -14.83 -6.16
CA PRO A 44 -0.20 -14.67 -7.52
C PRO A 44 1.33 -14.76 -7.60
N PHE A 45 2.05 -14.29 -6.58
CA PHE A 45 3.50 -14.45 -6.50
C PHE A 45 3.93 -15.92 -6.45
N SER A 46 3.35 -16.72 -5.53
CA SER A 46 3.67 -18.14 -5.40
C SER A 46 3.37 -18.90 -6.68
N ILE A 47 2.28 -18.57 -7.36
CA ILE A 47 1.91 -19.21 -8.62
C ILE A 47 2.90 -18.83 -9.74
N ALA A 48 3.21 -17.54 -9.90
CA ALA A 48 4.20 -17.09 -10.87
C ALA A 48 5.59 -17.70 -10.61
N PHE A 49 6.00 -17.79 -9.35
CA PHE A 49 7.25 -18.41 -8.95
C PHE A 49 7.28 -19.92 -9.24
N PHE A 50 6.18 -20.62 -8.95
CA PHE A 50 6.02 -22.04 -9.28
C PHE A 50 6.18 -22.27 -10.78
N TYR A 51 5.48 -21.47 -11.60
CA TYR A 51 5.57 -21.60 -13.06
C TYR A 51 6.97 -21.30 -13.59
N GLN A 52 7.65 -20.31 -13.01
CA GLN A 52 9.02 -20.00 -13.37
C GLN A 52 10.01 -21.10 -12.99
N LYS A 53 9.85 -21.71 -11.80
CA LYS A 53 10.79 -22.71 -11.31
C LYS A 53 10.56 -24.10 -11.92
N VAL A 54 9.31 -24.52 -12.06
CA VAL A 54 8.94 -25.87 -12.51
C VAL A 54 8.91 -25.95 -14.04
N PHE A 55 8.26 -25.00 -14.70
CA PHE A 55 8.10 -25.02 -16.17
C PHE A 55 9.15 -24.18 -16.90
N LYS A 56 10.10 -23.55 -16.18
CA LYS A 56 11.14 -22.67 -16.74
C LYS A 56 10.57 -21.50 -17.58
N LYS A 57 9.31 -21.11 -17.35
CA LYS A 57 8.65 -20.02 -18.09
C LYS A 57 8.95 -18.66 -17.45
N LYS A 58 9.02 -17.60 -18.26
CA LYS A 58 9.25 -16.22 -17.78
C LYS A 58 7.95 -15.59 -17.28
N ALA A 59 7.60 -15.87 -16.02
CA ALA A 59 6.39 -15.38 -15.33
C ALA A 59 6.59 -14.05 -14.57
N PHE A 60 7.84 -13.65 -14.32
CA PHE A 60 8.21 -12.38 -13.69
C PHE A 60 7.49 -12.08 -12.34
N PRO A 61 7.61 -12.98 -11.34
CA PRO A 61 6.91 -12.87 -10.06
C PRO A 61 7.22 -11.58 -9.29
N TYR A 62 8.39 -10.96 -9.52
CA TYR A 62 8.79 -9.71 -8.86
C TYR A 62 7.89 -8.51 -9.21
N PHE A 63 7.18 -8.51 -10.35
CA PHE A 63 6.27 -7.42 -10.69
C PHE A 63 5.08 -7.32 -9.73
N PHE A 64 4.62 -8.45 -9.16
CA PHE A 64 3.60 -8.45 -8.11
C PHE A 64 4.09 -7.75 -6.84
N ILE A 65 5.37 -7.94 -6.48
CA ILE A 65 6.00 -7.26 -5.34
C ILE A 65 6.09 -5.76 -5.58
N ILE A 66 6.60 -5.36 -6.75
CA ILE A 66 6.75 -3.93 -7.10
C ILE A 66 5.38 -3.24 -7.11
N SER A 67 4.35 -3.89 -7.67
CA SER A 67 2.99 -3.37 -7.64
C SER A 67 2.46 -3.18 -6.22
N GLY A 68 2.65 -4.18 -5.34
CA GLY A 68 2.27 -4.07 -3.93
C GLY A 68 2.99 -2.92 -3.22
N PHE A 69 4.28 -2.72 -3.49
CA PHE A 69 5.05 -1.62 -2.92
C PHE A 69 4.54 -0.25 -3.36
N LEU A 70 4.23 -0.08 -4.65
CA LEU A 70 3.63 1.15 -5.20
C LEU A 70 2.28 1.46 -4.56
N TYR A 71 1.46 0.43 -4.32
CA TYR A 71 0.18 0.59 -3.62
C TYR A 71 0.37 1.08 -2.17
N ILE A 72 1.31 0.49 -1.42
CA ILE A 72 1.61 0.92 -0.04
C ILE A 72 2.10 2.37 -0.02
N ILE A 73 2.96 2.77 -0.96
CA ILE A 73 3.41 4.17 -1.11
C ILE A 73 2.23 5.09 -1.40
N SER A 74 1.37 4.73 -2.35
CA SER A 74 0.19 5.51 -2.70
C SER A 74 -0.72 5.69 -1.48
N PHE A 75 -0.99 4.61 -0.74
CA PHE A 75 -1.80 4.65 0.46
C PHE A 75 -1.17 5.47 1.58
N PHE A 76 0.15 5.40 1.75
CA PHE A 76 0.88 6.25 2.71
C PHE A 76 0.75 7.74 2.36
N ILE A 77 0.93 8.11 1.09
CA ILE A 77 0.78 9.49 0.62
C ILE A 77 -0.66 9.97 0.81
N PHE A 78 -1.64 9.13 0.44
CA PHE A 78 -3.07 9.40 0.62
C PHE A 78 -3.43 9.61 2.10
N SER A 79 -2.94 8.74 2.99
CA SER A 79 -3.21 8.76 4.43
C SER A 79 -2.69 10.01 5.13
N GLN A 80 -1.74 10.75 4.55
CA GLN A 80 -1.27 12.02 5.10
C GLN A 80 -2.22 13.19 4.76
N ASN A 81 -3.43 12.91 4.26
CA ASN A 81 -4.40 13.91 3.77
C ASN A 81 -3.84 14.80 2.65
N ILE A 82 -2.78 14.33 1.99
CA ILE A 82 -2.28 14.95 0.78
C ILE A 82 -2.99 14.23 -0.36
N PHE A 83 -4.20 14.68 -0.71
CA PHE A 83 -4.78 14.41 -2.03
C PHE A 83 -3.89 15.09 -3.07
N SER A 84 -2.77 14.45 -3.37
CA SER A 84 -1.85 14.88 -4.42
C SER A 84 -2.01 13.97 -5.62
N ASP A 85 -1.91 14.56 -6.79
CA ASP A 85 -1.81 13.86 -8.07
C ASP A 85 -0.67 12.82 -8.08
N ILE A 86 0.29 12.99 -7.18
CA ILE A 86 1.41 12.05 -6.96
C ILE A 86 0.89 10.71 -6.41
N GLY A 87 0.02 10.73 -5.39
CA GLY A 87 -0.52 9.51 -4.78
C GLY A 87 -1.38 8.70 -5.77
N SER A 88 -2.23 9.38 -6.54
CA SER A 88 -3.03 8.75 -7.60
C SER A 88 -2.17 8.24 -8.75
N GLY A 89 -1.07 8.92 -9.08
CA GLY A 89 -0.07 8.46 -10.04
C GLY A 89 0.58 7.13 -9.61
N PHE A 90 1.02 7.02 -8.35
CA PHE A 90 1.58 5.77 -7.83
C PHE A 90 0.55 4.62 -7.83
N PHE A 91 -0.70 4.92 -7.49
CA PHE A 91 -1.79 3.93 -7.55
C PHE A 91 -2.00 3.44 -8.99
N ALA A 92 -2.09 4.36 -9.95
CA ALA A 92 -2.31 4.04 -11.35
C ALA A 92 -1.17 3.18 -11.92
N ILE A 93 0.09 3.58 -11.67
CA ILE A 93 1.27 2.81 -12.12
C ILE A 93 1.28 1.42 -11.47
N GLY A 94 1.03 1.34 -10.16
CA GLY A 94 0.96 0.07 -9.44
C GLY A 94 -0.13 -0.85 -10.00
N GLY A 95 -1.30 -0.30 -10.33
CA GLY A 95 -2.42 -1.03 -10.93
C GLY A 95 -2.14 -1.52 -12.35
N ILE A 96 -1.55 -0.67 -13.20
CA ILE A 96 -1.14 -1.06 -14.56
C ILE A 96 -0.10 -2.19 -14.49
N LEU A 97 0.87 -2.07 -13.58
CA LEU A 97 1.89 -3.10 -13.39
C LEU A 97 1.28 -4.43 -12.92
N LEU A 98 0.29 -4.36 -12.02
CA LEU A 98 -0.42 -5.55 -11.54
C LEU A 98 -1.19 -6.25 -12.67
N ALA A 99 -1.90 -5.46 -13.48
CA ALA A 99 -2.67 -5.96 -14.61
C ALA A 99 -1.73 -6.61 -15.63
N ALA A 100 -0.63 -5.95 -15.99
CA ALA A 100 0.37 -6.49 -16.90
C ALA A 100 0.98 -7.80 -16.38
N ALA A 101 1.35 -7.86 -15.10
CA ALA A 101 1.88 -9.07 -14.46
C ALA A 101 0.85 -10.21 -14.47
N SER A 102 -0.42 -9.90 -14.20
CA SER A 102 -1.51 -10.88 -14.19
C SER A 102 -1.80 -11.44 -15.59
N ILE A 103 -1.86 -10.58 -16.60
CA ILE A 103 -2.02 -11.00 -18.01
C ILE A 103 -0.85 -11.87 -18.43
N ARG A 104 0.39 -11.47 -18.11
CA ARG A 104 1.57 -12.25 -18.43
C ARG A 104 1.54 -13.63 -17.76
N LEU A 105 1.15 -13.68 -16.50
CA LEU A 105 1.01 -14.93 -15.76
C LEU A 105 -0.05 -15.83 -16.42
N TYR A 106 -1.20 -15.27 -16.78
CA TYR A 106 -2.25 -15.98 -17.50
C TYR A 106 -1.76 -16.58 -18.83
N ILE A 107 -1.06 -15.79 -19.65
CA ILE A 107 -0.47 -16.24 -20.93
C ILE A 107 0.51 -17.40 -20.70
N VAL A 108 1.38 -17.26 -19.70
CA VAL A 108 2.35 -18.29 -19.32
C VAL A 108 1.67 -19.61 -18.92
N MET A 109 0.54 -19.52 -18.24
CA MET A 109 -0.25 -20.68 -17.80
C MET A 109 -0.98 -21.36 -18.96
N THR A 110 -1.57 -20.59 -19.87
CA THR A 110 -2.37 -21.10 -20.98
C THR A 110 -1.55 -21.51 -22.20
N GLY A 111 -0.25 -21.23 -22.19
CA GLY A 111 0.63 -21.54 -23.32
C GLY A 111 0.46 -20.59 -24.49
N GLY A 112 -0.07 -19.39 -24.25
CA GLY A 112 0.06 -18.31 -25.23
C GLY A 112 1.54 -17.94 -25.37
N ASP A 113 2.02 -17.93 -26.60
CA ASP A 113 3.39 -17.52 -26.95
C ASP A 113 3.55 -16.00 -26.93
#